data_AF-A0A9D5R2Z5-F1
#
_entry.id   AF-A0A9D5R2Z5-F1
#
_cell.length_a   1.000
_cell.length_b   1.000
_cell.length_c   1.000
_cell.angle_alpha   90.00
_cell.angle_beta   90.00
_cell.angle_gamma   90.00
#
_symmetry.space_group_name_H-M   'P 1'
#
loop_
_entity.id
_entity.type
_entity.pdbx_description
1 polymer ?
#
loop_
_entity_poly.entity_id
_entity_poly.type
_entity_poly.pdbx_seq_one_letter_code
_entity_poly.pdbx_strand_id
1 'polypeptide(L)' 'MMNKTELARKIQAIDGLSNEEKSALLELIRGHKKYGLVWEDKPEDIEERLREDLPVLIEDTSRRITPPPGA' A
#
# COMPACT_ATOMS: atom_id res chain seq x y z
N MET A 1 -11.22 -22.25 9.12
CA MET A 1 -10.63 -21.76 7.85
C MET A 1 -11.78 -21.55 6.87
N MET A 2 -11.93 -20.35 6.30
CA MET A 2 -13.10 -20.02 5.46
C MET A 2 -12.97 -20.71 4.08
N ASN A 3 -13.95 -21.52 3.69
CA ASN A 3 -13.93 -22.21 2.39
C ASN A 3 -14.55 -21.30 1.30
N LYS A 4 -13.68 -20.61 0.56
CA LYS A 4 -14.08 -19.67 -0.52
C LYS A 4 -14.97 -20.31 -1.58
N THR A 5 -14.80 -21.60 -1.85
CA THR A 5 -15.55 -22.36 -2.86
C THR A 5 -17.01 -22.57 -2.44
N GLU A 6 -17.24 -22.90 -1.17
CA GLU A 6 -18.60 -23.06 -0.65
C GLU A 6 -19.36 -21.73 -0.60
N LEU A 7 -18.66 -20.65 -0.27
CA LEU A 7 -19.25 -19.31 -0.23
C LEU A 7 -19.67 -18.81 -1.63
N ALA A 8 -18.82 -19.04 -2.63
CA ALA A 8 -19.13 -18.70 -4.03
C ALA A 8 -20.37 -19.45 -4.55
N ARG A 9 -20.51 -20.74 -4.21
CA ARG A 9 -21.70 -21.52 -4.58
C ARG A 9 -22.97 -20.99 -3.94
N LYS A 10 -22.91 -20.60 -2.67
CA LYS A 10 -24.05 -20.00 -1.96
C LYS A 10 -24.50 -18.70 -2.64
N ILE A 11 -23.57 -17.83 -3.04
CA ILE A 11 -23.90 -16.57 -3.74
C ILE A 11 -24.57 -16.81 -5.09
N GLN A 12 -24.13 -17.81 -5.85
CA GLN A 12 -24.79 -18.15 -7.11
C GLN A 12 -26.23 -18.64 -6.91
N ALA A 13 -26.46 -19.40 -5.84
CA ALA A 13 -27.75 -20.00 -5.50
C ALA A 13 -28.74 -19.06 -4.78
N ILE A 14 -28.36 -17.82 -4.45
CA ILE A 14 -29.28 -16.84 -3.87
C ILE A 14 -30.20 -16.32 -4.99
N ASP A 15 -31.49 -16.64 -4.91
CA ASP A 15 -32.53 -15.98 -5.69
C ASP A 15 -32.94 -14.69 -4.97
N GLY A 16 -32.76 -13.55 -5.65
CA GLY A 16 -32.98 -12.21 -5.09
C GLY A 16 -31.84 -11.23 -5.29
N LEU A 17 -30.67 -11.70 -5.74
CA LEU A 17 -29.58 -10.85 -6.22
C LEU A 17 -29.58 -10.78 -7.74
N SER A 18 -29.41 -9.57 -8.27
CA SER A 18 -29.14 -9.36 -9.69
C SER A 18 -27.80 -9.97 -10.09
N ASN A 19 -27.61 -10.17 -11.39
CA ASN A 19 -26.39 -10.77 -11.91
C ASN A 19 -25.15 -9.87 -11.66
N GLU A 20 -25.32 -8.54 -11.71
CA GLU A 20 -24.28 -7.59 -11.31
C GLU A 20 -23.87 -7.75 -9.85
N GLU A 21 -24.82 -7.84 -8.93
CA GLU A 21 -24.52 -8.00 -7.50
C GLU A 21 -23.85 -9.34 -7.19
N LYS A 22 -24.33 -10.43 -7.83
CA LYS A 22 -23.68 -11.74 -7.76
C LYS A 22 -22.24 -11.68 -8.26
N SER A 23 -22.00 -10.96 -9.35
CA SER A 23 -20.67 -10.82 -9.94
C SER A 23 -19.72 -10.04 -9.03
N ALA A 24 -20.18 -8.92 -8.45
CA ALA A 24 -19.39 -8.13 -7.49
C ALA A 24 -19.02 -8.94 -6.24
N LEU A 25 -19.96 -9.73 -5.69
CA LEU A 25 -19.70 -10.60 -4.54
C LEU A 25 -18.74 -11.74 -4.86
N LEU A 26 -18.85 -12.34 -6.05
CA LEU A 26 -17.90 -13.35 -6.52
C LEU A 26 -16.51 -12.76 -6.74
N GLU A 27 -16.43 -11.52 -7.21
CA GLU A 27 -15.19 -10.77 -7.37
C GLU A 27 -14.52 -10.48 -6.02
N LEU A 28 -15.28 -10.16 -4.96
CA LEU A 28 -14.75 -10.00 -3.60
C LEU A 28 -14.17 -11.29 -3.00
N ILE A 29 -14.71 -12.45 -3.37
CA ILE A 29 -14.25 -13.76 -2.87
C ILE A 29 -13.02 -14.25 -3.65
N ARG A 30 -13.03 -14.04 -4.97
CA ARG A 30 -11.95 -14.45 -5.88
C ARG A 30 -10.81 -13.44 -5.89
N GLY A 31 -11.13 -12.17 -5.76
CA GLY A 31 -10.22 -11.06 -5.57
C GLY A 31 -9.52 -11.21 -4.24
N HIS A 32 -8.24 -11.54 -4.28
CA HIS A 32 -7.37 -11.18 -3.18
C HIS A 32 -7.43 -9.65 -3.07
N LYS A 33 -7.70 -9.12 -1.87
CA LYS A 33 -7.39 -7.72 -1.58
C LYS A 33 -5.92 -7.53 -1.93
N LYS A 34 -5.65 -6.86 -3.06
CA LYS A 34 -4.35 -6.25 -3.27
C LYS A 34 -4.32 -5.11 -2.26
N TYR A 35 -3.84 -5.40 -1.05
CA TYR A 35 -3.23 -4.38 -0.20
C TYR A 35 -1.90 -3.95 -0.85
N GLY A 36 -1.91 -3.71 -2.16
CA GLY A 36 -0.82 -3.02 -2.83
C GLY A 36 -0.91 -1.62 -2.31
N LEU A 37 0.07 -1.24 -1.49
CA LEU A 37 0.29 0.08 -0.93
C LEU A 37 -0.27 1.17 -1.86
N VAL A 38 -1.50 1.58 -1.60
CA VAL A 38 -2.25 2.53 -2.41
C VAL A 38 -1.68 3.90 -2.04
N TRP A 39 -0.59 4.31 -2.69
CA TRP A 39 -0.22 5.73 -2.79
C TRP A 39 -1.17 6.39 -3.80
N GLU A 40 -2.49 6.36 -3.56
CA GLU A 40 -3.44 6.96 -4.53
C GLU A 40 -3.57 8.47 -4.41
N ASP A 41 -3.04 9.08 -3.37
CA ASP A 41 -2.79 10.52 -3.39
C ASP A 41 -1.30 10.73 -3.18
N LYS A 42 -0.57 10.81 -4.29
CA LYS A 42 0.70 11.50 -4.35
C LYS A 42 0.37 12.99 -4.50
N PRO A 43 0.30 13.80 -3.43
CA PRO A 43 0.17 15.24 -3.59
C PRO A 43 1.45 15.75 -4.26
N GLU A 44 1.34 16.18 -5.51
CA GLU A 44 2.42 16.83 -6.26
C GLU A 44 3.02 18.00 -5.43
N ASP A 45 2.18 18.68 -4.64
CA ASP A 45 2.57 19.70 -3.65
C ASP A 45 3.60 19.22 -2.61
N ILE A 46 3.54 17.96 -2.17
CA ILE A 46 4.51 17.45 -1.17
C ILE A 46 5.85 17.16 -1.83
N GLU A 47 5.88 16.73 -3.10
CA GLU A 47 7.15 16.55 -3.82
C GLU A 47 7.84 17.89 -4.10
N GLU A 48 7.06 18.91 -4.49
CA GLU A 48 7.57 20.26 -4.74
C GLU A 48 8.03 20.92 -3.43
N ARG A 49 7.24 20.79 -2.36
CA ARG A 49 7.66 21.24 -1.02
C ARG A 49 8.86 20.48 -0.47
N LEU A 50 8.98 19.17 -0.71
CA LEU A 50 10.17 18.41 -0.26
C LEU A 50 11.45 18.91 -0.93
N ARG A 51 11.40 19.43 -2.16
CA ARG A 51 12.60 20.01 -2.79
C ARG A 51 13.10 21.26 -2.07
N GLU A 52 12.18 22.07 -1.57
CA GLU A 52 12.50 23.31 -0.85
C GLU A 52 12.76 23.07 0.65
N ASP A 53 12.04 22.12 1.27
CA ASP A 53 12.07 21.86 2.72
C ASP A 53 13.19 20.90 3.14
N LEU A 54 13.82 20.17 2.21
CA LEU A 54 14.93 19.26 2.55
C LEU A 54 16.21 20.06 2.81
N PRO A 55 16.74 20.04 4.04
CA PRO A 55 18.02 20.69 4.32
C PRO A 55 19.14 19.94 3.59
N VAL A 56 19.94 20.67 2.82
CA VAL A 56 21.19 20.15 2.27
C VAL A 56 22.16 19.96 3.43
N LEU A 57 22.42 18.71 3.79
CA LEU A 57 23.42 18.38 4.80
C LEU A 57 24.81 18.66 4.23
N ILE A 58 25.49 19.65 4.79
CA ILE A 58 26.88 19.94 4.50
C ILE A 58 27.74 19.22 5.53
N GLU A 59 28.75 18.50 5.06
CA GLU A 59 29.70 17.83 5.94
C GLU A 59 30.42 18.85 6.82
N ASP A 60 30.28 18.68 8.13
CA ASP A 60 31.05 19.44 9.11
C ASP A 60 32.36 18.70 9.41
N THR A 61 33.42 19.10 8.71
CA THR A 61 34.76 18.54 8.86
C THR A 61 35.37 18.79 10.24
N SER A 62 34.86 19.77 11.00
CA SER A 62 35.30 20.07 12.36
C SER A 62 34.81 19.04 13.38
N ARG A 63 33.68 18.38 13.08
CA ARG A 63 33.07 17.34 13.91
C ARG A 63 33.39 15.92 13.42
N ARG A 64 34.36 15.80 12.52
CA ARG A 64 34.78 14.53 11.96
C ARG A 64 35.24 13.58 13.06
N ILE A 65 34.60 12.42 13.14
CA ILE A 65 35.01 11.36 14.06
C ILE A 65 36.36 10.83 13.59
N THR A 66 37.42 11.11 14.35
CA THR A 66 38.74 10.51 14.11
C THR A 66 38.83 9.17 14.83
N PRO A 67 39.46 8.16 14.21
CA PRO A 67 39.77 6.92 14.93
C PRO A 67 40.63 7.21 16.16
N PRO A 68 40.53 6.37 17.21
CA PRO A 68 41.37 6.51 18.38
C PRO A 68 42.86 6.41 17.98
N PRO A 69 43.75 7.15 18.66
CA PRO A 69 45.18 7.06 18.36
C PRO A 69 45.69 5.63 18.58
N GLY A 70 46.18 4.99 17.52
CA GLY A 70 46.81 3.66 17.56
C GLY A 70 46.04 2.50 16.90
N ALA A 71 45.00 2.78 16.09
CA ALA A 71 44.38 1.78 15.19
C ALA A 71 45.10 1.68 13.84
#